data_AF-A0A349NIK4-F1
#
_entry.id   AF-A0A349NIK4-F1
#
_cell.length_a   1.000
_cell.length_b   1.000
_cell.length_c   1.000
_cell.angle_alpha   90.00
_cell.angle_beta   90.00
_cell.angle_gamma   90.00
#
_symmetry.space_group_name_H-M   'P 1'
#
loop_
_entity.id
_entity.type
_entity.pdbx_description
1 polymer ?
#
loop_
_entity_poly.entity_id
_entity_poly.type
_entity_poly.pdbx_seq_one_letter_code
_entity_poly.pdbx_strand_id
1 'polypeptide(L)'
;MKKLIVVLALSVCVISAYSAKHFKSNGYPYTQVPFTSVRLTPNTFWGNRLKVARDVTIPLAFSKCKSEGRYSNFVKASHPSDKYDVGSFMGFPFDDTDVYKTIEGASYILQTYPDRKLKVYIDSVLNIVGAAQEPDGYLYTARTINPKKPHPWSGPTRWSQEEVLSHELYDLGHMVDAACAHYQATGSTKFLNIARRYADCVVREVGPNPGQAKVVPGHQIAEMALARLYVLTGDKEYLNEAK
;
A
#
# COMPACT_ATOMS: atom_id res chain seq x y z
N MET A 1 27.91 66.79 -23.02
CA MET A 1 27.57 65.37 -23.28
C MET A 1 28.17 64.51 -22.18
N LYS A 2 27.34 63.99 -21.25
CA LYS A 2 27.52 62.77 -20.45
C LYS A 2 26.32 62.67 -19.50
N LYS A 3 25.32 61.87 -19.88
CA LYS A 3 24.17 61.54 -19.03
C LYS A 3 24.64 60.47 -18.03
N LEU A 4 24.59 60.78 -16.74
CA LEU A 4 24.83 59.81 -15.68
C LEU A 4 23.47 59.21 -15.31
N ILE A 5 23.19 58.00 -15.80
CA ILE A 5 22.01 57.23 -15.40
C ILE A 5 22.40 56.44 -14.16
N VAL A 6 21.85 56.84 -13.00
CA VAL A 6 21.94 56.05 -11.77
C VAL A 6 20.81 55.03 -11.82
N VAL A 7 21.14 53.77 -12.07
CA VAL A 7 20.19 52.65 -11.96
C VAL A 7 20.20 52.17 -10.52
N LEU A 8 19.11 52.45 -9.79
CA LEU A 8 18.83 51.89 -8.48
C LEU A 8 18.48 50.40 -8.64
N ALA A 9 19.38 49.50 -8.22
CA ALA A 9 19.07 48.08 -8.11
C ALA A 9 18.43 47.80 -6.73
N LEU A 10 17.10 47.85 -6.66
CA LEU A 10 16.34 47.29 -5.54
C LEU A 10 16.30 45.76 -5.69
N SER A 11 17.20 45.07 -5.00
CA SER A 11 17.09 43.63 -4.76
C SER A 11 15.93 43.36 -3.80
N VAL A 12 14.74 43.13 -4.36
CA VAL A 12 13.62 42.57 -3.61
C VAL A 12 13.94 41.10 -3.34
N CYS A 13 14.47 40.81 -2.16
CA CYS A 13 14.48 39.45 -1.62
C CYS A 13 13.04 39.02 -1.37
N VAL A 14 12.44 38.34 -2.35
CA VAL A 14 11.23 37.56 -2.12
C VAL A 14 11.66 36.37 -1.28
N ILE A 15 11.59 36.52 0.05
CA ILE A 15 11.61 35.39 0.96
C ILE A 15 10.31 34.65 0.69
N SER A 16 10.36 33.64 -0.19
CA SER A 16 9.31 32.65 -0.27
C SER A 16 9.24 31.99 1.10
N ALA A 17 8.19 32.32 1.86
CA ALA A 17 7.82 31.55 3.03
C ALA A 17 7.51 30.14 2.53
N TYR A 18 8.52 29.27 2.52
CA TYR A 18 8.30 27.84 2.54
C TYR A 18 7.51 27.61 3.82
N SER A 19 6.18 27.48 3.67
CA SER A 19 5.35 26.95 4.74
C SER A 19 5.98 25.61 5.09
N ALA A 20 6.69 25.56 6.21
CA ALA A 20 7.17 24.32 6.77
C ALA A 20 5.90 23.51 6.99
N LYS A 21 5.64 22.52 6.12
CA LYS A 21 4.59 21.55 6.38
C LYS A 21 4.91 21.00 7.76
N HIS A 22 4.07 21.31 8.74
CA HIS A 22 4.13 20.69 10.04
C HIS A 22 3.98 19.19 9.80
N PHE A 23 5.10 18.48 9.74
CA PHE A 23 5.08 17.04 9.88
C PHE A 23 4.55 16.79 11.29
N LYS A 24 3.35 16.21 11.39
CA LYS A 24 2.87 15.70 12.67
C LYS A 24 3.96 14.78 13.20
N SER A 25 4.41 15.05 14.43
CA SER A 25 5.34 14.16 15.13
C SER A 25 4.75 12.75 15.12
N ASN A 26 5.51 11.78 14.63
CA ASN A 26 5.15 10.38 14.64
C ASN A 26 5.44 9.73 16.01
N GLY A 27 5.70 10.53 17.04
CA GLY A 27 5.91 10.09 18.43
C GLY A 27 7.35 9.73 18.78
N TYR A 28 8.27 9.69 17.80
CA TYR A 28 9.68 9.39 18.06
C TYR A 28 10.47 10.63 18.50
N PRO A 29 11.51 10.48 19.34
CA PRO A 29 12.36 11.59 19.79
C PRO A 29 13.33 12.09 18.70
N TYR A 30 13.34 11.47 17.51
CA TYR A 30 14.20 11.82 16.40
C TYR A 30 13.38 11.98 15.11
N THR A 31 13.81 12.90 14.24
CA THR A 31 13.20 13.09 12.92
C THR A 31 13.94 12.27 11.87
N GLN A 32 13.22 11.46 11.11
CA GLN A 32 13.78 10.70 10.00
C GLN A 32 14.16 11.64 8.85
N VAL A 33 15.31 11.41 8.23
CA VAL A 33 15.64 12.01 6.92
C VAL A 33 14.99 11.13 5.85
N PRO A 34 13.97 11.61 5.12
CA PRO A 34 13.29 10.78 4.14
C PRO A 34 14.22 10.47 2.96
N PHE A 35 14.04 9.30 2.35
CA PHE A 35 14.88 8.88 1.22
C PHE A 35 14.82 9.86 0.03
N THR A 36 13.72 10.61 -0.12
CA THR A 36 13.58 11.67 -1.13
C THR A 36 14.55 12.84 -0.95
N SER A 37 15.10 13.01 0.25
CA SER A 37 16.13 14.02 0.56
C SER A 37 17.55 13.50 0.35
N VAL A 38 17.74 12.23 -0.01
CA VAL A 38 19.05 11.61 -0.20
C VAL A 38 19.18 11.11 -1.64
N ARG A 39 20.17 11.64 -2.37
CA ARG A 39 20.47 11.18 -3.73
C ARG A 39 21.66 10.24 -3.72
N LEU A 40 21.43 8.99 -4.13
CA LEU A 40 22.51 8.03 -4.31
C LEU A 40 23.25 8.31 -5.62
N THR A 41 24.58 8.41 -5.55
CA THR A 41 25.42 8.63 -6.72
C THR A 41 25.38 7.40 -7.65
N PRO A 42 25.16 7.58 -8.97
CA PRO A 42 25.25 6.49 -9.95
C PRO A 42 26.61 5.78 -9.93
N ASN A 43 26.67 4.54 -10.42
CA ASN A 43 27.89 3.73 -10.51
C ASN A 43 28.59 3.46 -9.17
N THR A 44 27.89 3.66 -8.05
CA THR A 44 28.32 3.22 -6.72
C THR A 44 27.63 1.92 -6.33
N PHE A 45 28.07 1.29 -5.24
CA PHE A 45 27.44 0.06 -4.73
C PHE A 45 25.92 0.18 -4.60
N TRP A 46 25.43 1.21 -3.89
CA TRP A 46 23.99 1.42 -3.68
C TRP A 46 23.29 2.04 -4.90
N GLY A 47 23.97 2.89 -5.66
CA GLY A 47 23.42 3.42 -6.93
C GLY A 47 23.13 2.30 -7.93
N ASN A 48 24.00 1.29 -8.03
CA ASN A 48 23.79 0.13 -8.89
C ASN A 48 22.63 -0.75 -8.42
N ARG A 49 22.48 -0.97 -7.10
CA ARG A 49 21.34 -1.72 -6.55
C ARG A 49 20.01 -1.02 -6.82
N LEU A 50 19.94 0.31 -6.64
CA LEU A 50 18.74 1.09 -6.94
C LEU A 50 18.37 1.03 -8.43
N LYS A 51 19.38 1.12 -9.31
CA LYS A 51 19.18 0.97 -10.75
C LYS A 51 18.62 -0.41 -11.11
N VAL A 52 19.15 -1.49 -10.54
CA VAL A 52 18.63 -2.86 -10.78
C VAL A 52 17.20 -3.00 -10.24
N ALA A 53 16.91 -2.47 -9.06
CA ALA A 53 15.57 -2.51 -8.49
C ALA A 53 14.54 -1.87 -9.44
N ARG A 54 14.85 -0.69 -9.98
CA ARG A 54 13.99 0.02 -10.92
C ARG A 54 13.89 -0.65 -12.29
N ASP A 55 15.03 -1.00 -12.89
CA ASP A 55 15.09 -1.38 -14.31
C ASP A 55 14.80 -2.88 -14.53
N VAL A 56 14.96 -3.72 -13.49
CA VAL A 56 14.81 -5.18 -13.60
C VAL A 56 13.81 -5.69 -12.57
N THR A 57 14.03 -5.45 -11.27
CA THR A 57 13.27 -6.13 -10.21
C THR A 57 11.78 -5.75 -10.22
N ILE A 58 11.44 -4.46 -10.26
CA ILE A 58 10.04 -4.00 -10.28
C ILE A 58 9.29 -4.47 -11.54
N PRO A 59 9.83 -4.29 -12.77
CA PRO A 59 9.22 -4.85 -13.98
C PRO A 59 9.04 -6.37 -13.91
N LEU A 60 10.04 -7.10 -13.41
CA LEU A 60 9.97 -8.55 -13.26
C LEU A 60 8.89 -8.96 -12.26
N ALA A 61 8.80 -8.30 -11.11
CA ALA A 61 7.80 -8.59 -10.09
C ALA A 61 6.37 -8.36 -10.62
N PHE A 62 6.13 -7.26 -11.35
CA PHE A 62 4.83 -7.04 -12.00
C PHE A 62 4.53 -8.07 -13.09
N SER A 63 5.55 -8.48 -13.86
CA SER A 63 5.42 -9.54 -14.85
C SER A 63 5.07 -10.88 -14.19
N LYS A 64 5.68 -11.19 -13.04
CA LYS A 64 5.42 -12.41 -12.27
C LYS A 64 4.05 -12.38 -11.61
N CYS A 65 3.60 -11.24 -11.10
CA CYS A 65 2.22 -11.08 -10.64
C CYS A 65 1.20 -11.42 -11.74
N LYS A 66 1.52 -11.12 -13.00
CA LYS A 66 0.70 -11.51 -14.15
C LYS A 66 0.81 -13.00 -14.46
N SER A 67 2.02 -13.53 -14.61
CA SER A 67 2.24 -14.90 -15.08
C SER A 67 1.85 -15.96 -14.06
N GLU A 68 2.02 -15.66 -12.76
CA GLU A 68 1.72 -16.59 -11.66
C GLU A 68 0.32 -16.36 -11.06
N GLY A 69 -0.58 -15.74 -11.83
CA GLY A 69 -2.01 -15.69 -11.50
C GLY A 69 -2.43 -14.66 -10.43
N ARG A 70 -1.54 -13.84 -9.87
CA ARG A 70 -1.90 -12.85 -8.82
C ARG A 70 -3.00 -11.90 -9.28
N TYR A 71 -2.87 -11.34 -10.48
CA TYR A 71 -3.93 -10.50 -11.06
C TYR A 71 -5.21 -11.29 -11.36
N SER A 72 -5.06 -12.56 -11.76
CA SER A 72 -6.21 -13.41 -12.04
C SER A 72 -7.03 -13.69 -10.78
N ASN A 73 -6.41 -13.75 -9.60
CA ASN A 73 -7.12 -13.94 -8.34
C ASN A 73 -8.12 -12.80 -8.09
N PHE A 74 -7.71 -11.54 -8.26
CA PHE A 74 -8.61 -10.38 -8.16
C PHE A 74 -9.73 -10.42 -9.21
N VAL A 75 -9.42 -10.79 -10.46
CA VAL A 75 -10.44 -10.91 -11.52
C VAL A 75 -11.45 -12.04 -11.22
N LYS A 76 -11.02 -13.15 -10.63
CA LYS A 76 -11.92 -14.22 -10.19
C LYS A 76 -12.75 -13.77 -8.98
N ALA A 77 -12.17 -13.03 -8.05
CA ALA A 77 -12.86 -12.48 -6.88
C ALA A 77 -13.94 -11.46 -7.27
N SER A 78 -13.76 -10.71 -8.36
CA SER A 78 -14.81 -9.83 -8.88
C SER A 78 -15.94 -10.59 -9.62
N HIS A 79 -15.80 -11.91 -9.80
CA HIS A 79 -16.81 -12.79 -10.39
C HIS A 79 -16.94 -14.11 -9.61
N PRO A 80 -17.35 -14.07 -8.32
CA PRO A 80 -17.39 -15.25 -7.47
C PRO A 80 -18.19 -16.40 -8.09
N SER A 81 -17.71 -17.63 -7.91
CA SER A 81 -18.37 -18.81 -8.49
C SER A 81 -18.04 -20.09 -7.74
N ASP A 82 -19.07 -20.89 -7.47
CA ASP A 82 -18.95 -22.23 -6.87
C ASP A 82 -18.12 -23.20 -7.73
N LYS A 83 -17.90 -22.87 -9.01
CA LYS A 83 -17.10 -23.67 -9.95
C LYS A 83 -15.60 -23.54 -9.71
N TYR A 84 -15.15 -22.50 -8.99
CA TYR A 84 -13.73 -22.33 -8.72
C TYR A 84 -13.29 -23.26 -7.59
N ASP A 85 -12.26 -24.06 -7.87
CA ASP A 85 -11.54 -24.80 -6.83
C ASP A 85 -10.32 -24.00 -6.39
N VAL A 86 -10.50 -23.09 -5.43
CA VAL A 86 -9.47 -22.12 -5.02
C VAL A 86 -8.16 -22.81 -4.63
N GLY A 87 -8.24 -23.90 -3.87
CA GLY A 87 -7.05 -24.67 -3.43
C GLY A 87 -6.29 -25.38 -4.56
N SER A 88 -6.84 -25.44 -5.78
CA SER A 88 -6.17 -26.07 -6.93
C SER A 88 -5.23 -25.14 -7.71
N PHE A 89 -5.44 -23.83 -7.61
CA PHE A 89 -4.69 -22.84 -8.40
C PHE A 89 -4.06 -21.73 -7.55
N MET A 90 -4.57 -21.48 -6.36
CA MET A 90 -3.99 -20.49 -5.44
C MET A 90 -2.99 -21.21 -4.56
N GLY A 91 -1.73 -20.75 -4.60
CA GLY A 91 -0.65 -21.38 -3.83
C GLY A 91 -0.76 -21.04 -2.35
N PHE A 92 -1.05 -19.77 -2.06
CA PHE A 92 -1.13 -19.27 -0.70
C PHE A 92 -2.26 -18.25 -0.55
N PRO A 93 -2.87 -18.15 0.65
CA PRO A 93 -3.92 -17.17 0.89
C PRO A 93 -3.41 -15.72 0.81
N PHE A 94 -2.12 -15.51 1.10
CA PHE A 94 -1.42 -14.22 1.06
C PHE A 94 -0.81 -13.86 -0.30
N ASP A 95 -1.15 -14.61 -1.37
CA ASP A 95 -0.66 -14.33 -2.73
C ASP A 95 -1.03 -12.91 -3.21
N ASP A 96 -2.11 -12.33 -2.68
CA ASP A 96 -2.54 -10.95 -2.96
C ASP A 96 -1.44 -9.94 -2.59
N THR A 97 -0.68 -10.21 -1.52
CA THR A 97 0.36 -9.30 -1.01
C THR A 97 1.53 -9.09 -1.97
N ASP A 98 1.78 -10.02 -2.89
CA ASP A 98 2.83 -9.85 -3.91
C ASP A 98 2.53 -8.62 -4.79
N VAL A 99 1.25 -8.37 -5.07
CA VAL A 99 0.81 -7.18 -5.82
C VAL A 99 1.00 -5.93 -4.98
N TYR A 100 0.59 -5.96 -3.71
CA TYR A 100 0.69 -4.81 -2.81
C TYR A 100 2.15 -4.39 -2.61
N LYS A 101 3.03 -5.33 -2.24
CA LYS A 101 4.47 -5.11 -2.05
C LYS A 101 5.16 -4.61 -3.31
N THR A 102 4.77 -5.10 -4.49
CA THR A 102 5.33 -4.61 -5.76
C THR A 102 4.90 -3.17 -6.05
N ILE A 103 3.63 -2.82 -5.79
CA ILE A 103 3.14 -1.43 -5.90
C ILE A 103 3.85 -0.53 -4.89
N GLU A 104 4.11 -1.00 -3.67
CA GLU A 104 4.86 -0.25 -2.65
C GLU A 104 6.26 0.12 -3.16
N GLY A 105 7.05 -0.88 -3.59
CA GLY A 105 8.40 -0.65 -4.11
C GLY A 105 8.41 0.27 -5.34
N ALA A 106 7.46 0.06 -6.26
CA ALA A 106 7.29 0.94 -7.42
C ALA A 106 6.95 2.38 -7.00
N SER A 107 6.14 2.56 -5.95
CA SER A 107 5.75 3.87 -5.44
C SER A 107 6.92 4.61 -4.79
N TYR A 108 7.82 3.92 -4.08
CA TYR A 108 9.06 4.55 -3.61
C TYR A 108 9.96 4.99 -4.77
N ILE A 109 10.10 4.15 -5.80
CA ILE A 109 10.87 4.52 -7.01
C ILE A 109 10.28 5.77 -7.67
N LEU A 110 8.95 5.87 -7.80
CA LEU A 110 8.29 7.02 -8.43
C LEU A 110 8.59 8.37 -7.76
N GLN A 111 8.88 8.38 -6.45
CA GLN A 111 9.23 9.62 -5.72
C GLN A 111 10.61 10.16 -6.08
N THR A 112 11.51 9.32 -6.60
CA THR A 112 12.88 9.70 -6.98
C THR A 112 13.11 9.70 -8.49
N TYR A 113 12.40 8.81 -9.20
CA TYR A 113 12.42 8.64 -10.64
C TYR A 113 10.99 8.59 -11.17
N PRO A 114 10.38 9.76 -11.47
CA PRO A 114 9.03 9.82 -12.02
C PRO A 114 8.92 9.05 -13.34
N ASP A 115 7.92 8.18 -13.43
CA ASP A 115 7.60 7.42 -14.64
C ASP A 115 6.07 7.38 -14.84
N ARG A 116 5.59 8.11 -15.85
CA ARG A 116 4.16 8.20 -16.16
C ARG A 116 3.59 6.85 -16.62
N LYS A 117 4.36 6.03 -17.34
CA LYS A 117 3.88 4.73 -17.83
C LYS A 117 3.71 3.78 -16.66
N LEU A 118 4.66 3.76 -15.73
CA LEU A 118 4.57 2.98 -14.51
C LEU A 118 3.37 3.41 -13.66
N LYS A 119 3.14 4.71 -13.49
CA LYS A 119 1.95 5.21 -12.78
C LYS A 119 0.64 4.72 -13.43
N VAL A 120 0.51 4.85 -14.74
CA VAL A 120 -0.69 4.38 -15.48
C VAL A 120 -0.86 2.87 -15.35
N TYR A 121 0.24 2.12 -15.38
CA TYR A 121 0.21 0.68 -15.17
C TYR A 121 -0.30 0.33 -13.77
N ILE A 122 0.23 0.96 -12.72
CA ILE A 122 -0.27 0.78 -11.34
C ILE A 122 -1.76 1.14 -11.26
N ASP A 123 -2.18 2.26 -11.84
CA ASP A 123 -3.60 2.65 -11.87
C ASP A 123 -4.48 1.56 -12.52
N SER A 124 -3.99 0.87 -13.55
CA SER A 124 -4.70 -0.26 -14.17
C SER A 124 -4.77 -1.50 -13.28
N VAL A 125 -3.70 -1.80 -12.53
CA VAL A 125 -3.69 -2.88 -11.53
C VAL A 125 -4.65 -2.55 -10.38
N LEU A 126 -4.72 -1.29 -9.96
CA LEU A 126 -5.67 -0.88 -8.92
C LEU A 126 -7.14 -0.95 -9.36
N ASN A 127 -7.44 -0.94 -10.67
CA ASN A 127 -8.80 -1.20 -11.15
C ASN A 127 -9.22 -2.64 -10.85
N ILE A 128 -8.35 -3.62 -11.11
CA ILE A 128 -8.68 -5.02 -10.86
C ILE A 128 -8.70 -5.34 -9.36
N VAL A 129 -7.78 -4.76 -8.57
CA VAL A 129 -7.77 -4.91 -7.11
C VAL A 129 -9.04 -4.32 -6.50
N GLY A 130 -9.42 -3.10 -6.89
CA GLY A 130 -10.63 -2.45 -6.37
C GLY A 130 -11.92 -3.18 -6.76
N ALA A 131 -11.98 -3.81 -7.93
CA ALA A 131 -13.14 -4.58 -8.39
C ALA A 131 -13.37 -5.88 -7.59
N ALA A 132 -12.34 -6.40 -6.92
CA ALA A 132 -12.42 -7.58 -6.07
C ALA A 132 -12.91 -7.28 -4.65
N GLN A 133 -12.97 -5.99 -4.26
CA GLN A 133 -13.32 -5.60 -2.90
C GLN A 133 -14.84 -5.72 -2.68
N GLU A 134 -15.23 -6.45 -1.65
CA GLU A 134 -16.62 -6.64 -1.27
C GLU A 134 -17.28 -5.30 -0.85
N PRO A 135 -18.63 -5.20 -0.84
CA PRO A 135 -19.33 -3.95 -0.53
C PRO A 135 -18.98 -3.33 0.83
N ASP A 136 -18.72 -4.17 1.84
CA ASP A 136 -18.39 -3.77 3.21
C ASP A 136 -16.90 -3.46 3.42
N GLY A 137 -16.09 -3.57 2.37
CA GLY A 137 -14.68 -3.27 2.35
C GLY A 137 -13.74 -4.46 2.46
N TYR A 138 -14.26 -5.67 2.73
CA TYR A 138 -13.43 -6.88 2.78
C TYR A 138 -12.72 -7.12 1.45
N LEU A 139 -11.41 -7.35 1.48
CA LEU A 139 -10.61 -7.63 0.29
C LEU A 139 -9.56 -8.69 0.58
N TYR A 140 -9.95 -9.93 0.29
CA TYR A 140 -9.12 -11.11 0.43
C TYR A 140 -9.60 -12.17 -0.58
N THR A 141 -8.85 -12.35 -1.67
CA THR A 141 -9.34 -13.11 -2.83
C THR A 141 -9.51 -14.60 -2.52
N ALA A 142 -8.67 -15.13 -1.62
CA ALA A 142 -8.69 -16.52 -1.17
C ALA A 142 -10.04 -16.98 -0.57
N ARG A 143 -10.86 -16.03 -0.09
CA ARG A 143 -12.26 -16.30 0.28
C ARG A 143 -13.23 -15.83 -0.80
N THR A 144 -13.07 -14.60 -1.27
CA THR A 144 -14.04 -13.93 -2.15
C THR A 144 -14.31 -14.70 -3.45
N ILE A 145 -13.30 -15.37 -4.01
CA ILE A 145 -13.44 -16.16 -5.25
C ILE A 145 -14.51 -17.26 -5.14
N ASN A 146 -14.53 -17.97 -4.00
CA ASN A 146 -15.51 -18.99 -3.72
C ASN A 146 -15.74 -19.08 -2.19
N PRO A 147 -16.72 -18.36 -1.64
CA PRO A 147 -16.96 -18.34 -0.21
C PRO A 147 -17.45 -19.69 0.35
N LYS A 148 -17.99 -20.58 -0.50
CA LYS A 148 -18.41 -21.93 -0.08
C LYS A 148 -17.23 -22.91 0.01
N LYS A 149 -16.19 -22.69 -0.80
CA LYS A 149 -14.96 -23.50 -0.81
C LYS A 149 -13.74 -22.57 -0.95
N PRO A 150 -13.42 -21.79 0.11
CA PRO A 150 -12.29 -20.86 0.07
C PRO A 150 -10.96 -21.62 0.08
N HIS A 151 -9.85 -20.89 0.02
CA HIS A 151 -8.53 -21.49 0.22
C HIS A 151 -8.50 -22.27 1.56
N PRO A 152 -7.93 -23.49 1.61
CA PRO A 152 -7.99 -24.36 2.80
C PRO A 152 -7.53 -23.71 4.12
N TRP A 153 -6.60 -22.76 4.06
CA TRP A 153 -6.09 -22.04 5.22
C TRP A 153 -7.01 -20.90 5.71
N SER A 154 -8.04 -20.53 4.95
CA SER A 154 -8.96 -19.45 5.30
C SER A 154 -10.01 -19.86 6.34
N GLY A 155 -10.29 -21.15 6.46
CA GLY A 155 -11.38 -21.63 7.31
C GLY A 155 -12.79 -21.26 6.83
N PRO A 156 -13.83 -21.71 7.56
CA PRO A 156 -15.22 -21.67 7.10
C PRO A 156 -15.84 -20.27 7.10
N THR A 157 -15.37 -19.37 7.96
CA THR A 157 -15.85 -17.97 8.05
C THR A 157 -14.67 -17.01 8.10
N ARG A 158 -14.90 -15.73 7.80
CA ARG A 158 -13.89 -14.68 7.98
C ARG A 158 -13.28 -14.75 9.38
N TRP A 159 -11.99 -14.47 9.49
CA TRP A 159 -11.23 -14.37 10.75
C TRP A 159 -11.06 -15.67 11.54
N SER A 160 -11.79 -16.75 11.19
CA SER A 160 -11.82 -18.01 11.95
C SER A 160 -10.49 -18.77 11.98
N GLN A 161 -9.54 -18.41 11.10
CA GLN A 161 -8.19 -18.95 11.02
C GLN A 161 -7.14 -17.83 10.97
N GLU A 162 -7.46 -16.64 11.48
CA GLU A 162 -6.55 -15.48 11.50
C GLU A 162 -5.27 -15.77 12.28
N GLU A 163 -5.40 -16.31 13.50
CA GLU A 163 -4.26 -16.65 14.37
C GLU A 163 -3.47 -17.88 13.90
N VAL A 164 -3.83 -18.47 12.76
CA VAL A 164 -3.19 -19.67 12.21
C VAL A 164 -2.44 -19.30 10.94
N LEU A 165 -3.10 -19.38 9.78
CA LEU A 165 -2.45 -19.22 8.48
C LEU A 165 -3.37 -18.56 7.42
N SER A 166 -4.52 -18.00 7.80
CA SER A 166 -5.37 -17.32 6.80
C SER A 166 -4.74 -16.03 6.26
N HIS A 167 -3.92 -15.34 7.06
CA HIS A 167 -3.23 -14.10 6.67
C HIS A 167 -4.19 -12.95 6.31
N GLU A 168 -5.44 -12.94 6.76
CA GLU A 168 -6.39 -11.87 6.41
C GLU A 168 -5.89 -10.50 6.94
N LEU A 169 -5.31 -10.44 8.14
CA LEU A 169 -4.69 -9.21 8.69
C LEU A 169 -3.27 -8.93 8.16
N TYR A 170 -2.51 -9.96 7.78
CA TYR A 170 -1.23 -9.78 7.10
C TYR A 170 -1.43 -9.10 5.73
N ASP A 171 -2.45 -9.53 5.00
CA ASP A 171 -2.85 -8.95 3.73
C ASP A 171 -3.30 -7.50 3.89
N LEU A 172 -4.06 -7.19 4.95
CA LEU A 172 -4.39 -5.81 5.31
C LEU A 172 -3.12 -4.98 5.52
N GLY A 173 -2.17 -5.49 6.32
CA GLY A 173 -0.95 -4.77 6.65
C GLY A 173 -0.17 -4.38 5.40
N HIS A 174 0.09 -5.32 4.50
CA HIS A 174 0.78 -5.03 3.24
C HIS A 174 -0.01 -4.09 2.32
N MET A 175 -1.33 -4.24 2.25
CA MET A 175 -2.18 -3.36 1.44
C MET A 175 -2.12 -1.91 1.94
N VAL A 176 -2.24 -1.71 3.25
CA VAL A 176 -2.22 -0.39 3.89
C VAL A 176 -0.86 0.29 3.71
N ASP A 177 0.24 -0.45 3.91
CA ASP A 177 1.58 0.10 3.79
C ASP A 177 1.88 0.55 2.35
N ALA A 178 1.51 -0.30 1.38
CA ALA A 178 1.61 0.00 -0.05
C ALA A 178 0.74 1.19 -0.48
N ALA A 179 -0.49 1.29 0.04
CA ALA A 179 -1.39 2.38 -0.26
C ALA A 179 -0.89 3.72 0.28
N CYS A 180 -0.30 3.73 1.49
CA CYS A 180 0.35 4.91 2.06
C CYS A 180 1.52 5.37 1.18
N ALA A 181 2.40 4.45 0.76
CA ALA A 181 3.51 4.75 -0.14
C ALA A 181 3.02 5.29 -1.49
N HIS A 182 1.97 4.71 -2.05
CA HIS A 182 1.40 5.13 -3.33
C HIS A 182 0.77 6.53 -3.28
N TYR A 183 0.04 6.84 -2.22
CA TYR A 183 -0.51 8.18 -1.99
C TYR A 183 0.60 9.22 -1.85
N GLN A 184 1.65 8.92 -1.06
CA GLN A 184 2.81 9.80 -0.92
C GLN A 184 3.54 10.05 -2.26
N ALA A 185 3.61 9.03 -3.11
CA ALA A 185 4.28 9.11 -4.41
C ALA A 185 3.51 9.89 -5.48
N THR A 186 2.19 9.85 -5.43
CA THR A 186 1.36 10.28 -6.57
C THR A 186 0.29 11.33 -6.22
N GLY A 187 -0.03 11.50 -4.94
CA GLY A 187 -1.20 12.24 -4.48
C GLY A 187 -2.54 11.57 -4.78
N SER A 188 -2.55 10.40 -5.44
CA SER A 188 -3.76 9.66 -5.78
C SER A 188 -4.32 8.94 -4.56
N THR A 189 -5.60 9.13 -4.27
CA THR A 189 -6.30 8.43 -3.17
C THR A 189 -6.85 7.08 -3.60
N LYS A 190 -6.65 6.64 -4.85
CA LYS A 190 -7.28 5.41 -5.36
C LYS A 190 -6.93 4.17 -4.53
N PHE A 191 -5.64 3.91 -4.33
CA PHE A 191 -5.22 2.77 -3.51
C PHE A 191 -5.54 3.01 -2.03
N LEU A 192 -5.36 4.24 -1.55
CA LEU A 192 -5.68 4.63 -0.18
C LEU A 192 -7.14 4.35 0.18
N ASN A 193 -8.09 4.64 -0.72
CA ASN A 193 -9.51 4.40 -0.49
C ASN A 193 -9.83 2.90 -0.44
N ILE A 194 -9.17 2.07 -1.25
CA ILE A 194 -9.30 0.61 -1.19
C ILE A 194 -8.80 0.09 0.17
N ALA A 195 -7.58 0.49 0.56
CA ALA A 195 -6.97 0.05 1.82
C ALA A 195 -7.78 0.51 3.04
N ARG A 196 -8.27 1.76 3.03
CA ARG A 196 -9.13 2.27 4.12
C ARG A 196 -10.41 1.47 4.26
N ARG A 197 -11.09 1.13 3.17
CA ARG A 197 -12.30 0.29 3.26
C ARG A 197 -12.01 -1.08 3.89
N TYR A 198 -10.84 -1.68 3.62
CA TYR A 198 -10.47 -2.95 4.26
C TYR A 198 -10.09 -2.75 5.74
N ALA A 199 -9.38 -1.68 6.06
CA ALA A 199 -9.08 -1.31 7.45
C ALA A 199 -10.37 -1.04 8.25
N ASP A 200 -11.34 -0.31 7.68
CA ASP A 200 -12.63 -0.02 8.29
C ASP A 200 -13.47 -1.30 8.47
N CYS A 201 -13.33 -2.27 7.56
CA CYS A 201 -13.91 -3.60 7.71
C CYS A 201 -13.33 -4.33 8.93
N VAL A 202 -12.00 -4.30 9.08
CA VAL A 202 -11.31 -4.91 10.23
C VAL A 202 -11.69 -4.22 11.54
N VAL A 203 -11.61 -2.89 11.63
CA VAL A 203 -12.01 -2.13 12.84
C VAL A 203 -13.44 -2.46 13.28
N ARG A 204 -14.35 -2.71 12.33
CA ARG A 204 -15.74 -3.08 12.62
C ARG A 204 -15.88 -4.52 13.09
N GLU A 205 -15.13 -5.46 12.51
CA GLU A 205 -15.35 -6.90 12.69
C GLU A 205 -14.37 -7.59 13.63
N VAL A 206 -13.19 -7.02 13.86
CA VAL A 206 -12.13 -7.55 14.72
C VAL A 206 -11.97 -6.60 15.90
N GLY A 207 -11.80 -7.16 17.10
CA GLY A 207 -11.63 -6.37 18.31
C GLY A 207 -12.33 -6.95 19.55
N PRO A 208 -12.23 -6.26 20.70
CA PRO A 208 -12.70 -6.78 21.98
C PRO A 208 -14.21 -6.69 22.20
N ASN A 209 -14.95 -5.97 21.33
CA ASN A 209 -16.36 -5.66 21.57
C ASN A 209 -17.29 -6.86 21.29
N PRO A 210 -18.50 -6.88 21.87
CA PRO A 210 -19.51 -7.89 21.56
C PRO A 210 -19.82 -7.93 20.05
N GLY A 211 -19.82 -9.13 19.47
CA GLY A 211 -20.09 -9.33 18.03
C GLY A 211 -18.86 -9.25 17.13
N GLN A 212 -17.70 -8.86 17.66
CA GLN A 212 -16.43 -8.88 16.92
C GLN A 212 -15.68 -10.22 17.11
N ALA A 213 -14.85 -10.56 16.13
CA ALA A 213 -13.87 -11.61 16.22
C ALA A 213 -12.72 -11.16 17.14
N LYS A 214 -12.55 -11.87 18.27
CA LYS A 214 -11.46 -11.65 19.21
C LYS A 214 -10.23 -12.44 18.78
N VAL A 215 -9.59 -11.97 17.71
CA VAL A 215 -8.39 -12.57 17.13
C VAL A 215 -7.27 -11.54 17.01
N VAL A 216 -6.03 -12.00 17.00
CA VAL A 216 -4.85 -11.19 16.67
C VAL A 216 -4.18 -11.70 15.37
N PRO A 217 -3.31 -10.91 14.72
CA PRO A 217 -2.63 -11.37 13.51
C PRO A 217 -1.83 -12.66 13.77
N GLY A 218 -2.10 -13.72 13.01
CA GLY A 218 -1.25 -14.92 13.00
C GLY A 218 0.15 -14.64 12.42
N HIS A 219 0.24 -13.61 11.56
CA HIS A 219 1.49 -13.06 11.03
C HIS A 219 1.46 -11.53 11.12
N GLN A 220 2.27 -10.99 12.03
CA GLN A 220 2.28 -9.58 12.41
C GLN A 220 2.81 -8.66 11.29
N ILE A 221 2.14 -7.52 11.12
CA ILE A 221 2.48 -6.39 10.23
C ILE A 221 1.33 -5.35 10.27
N ALA A 222 0.09 -5.81 10.47
CA ALA A 222 -1.11 -4.97 10.53
C ALA A 222 -0.94 -3.80 11.53
N GLU A 223 -0.31 -4.07 12.66
CA GLU A 223 -0.08 -3.12 13.75
C GLU A 223 0.73 -1.91 13.28
N MET A 224 1.86 -2.14 12.60
CA MET A 224 2.68 -1.04 12.08
C MET A 224 2.03 -0.33 10.90
N ALA A 225 1.31 -1.06 10.05
CA ALA A 225 0.63 -0.49 8.89
C ALA A 225 -0.54 0.41 9.31
N LEU A 226 -1.35 -0.03 10.27
CA LEU A 226 -2.46 0.74 10.83
C LEU A 226 -1.95 1.98 11.60
N ALA A 227 -0.84 1.86 12.34
CA ALA A 227 -0.19 3.03 12.93
C ALA A 227 0.29 4.04 11.87
N ARG A 228 0.85 3.56 10.75
CA ARG A 228 1.22 4.40 9.60
C ARG A 228 0.00 5.06 8.96
N LEU A 229 -1.10 4.33 8.83
CA LEU A 229 -2.36 4.87 8.30
C LEU A 229 -2.94 5.96 9.22
N TYR A 230 -2.88 5.79 10.54
CA TYR A 230 -3.21 6.84 11.50
C TYR A 230 -2.34 8.09 11.30
N VAL A 231 -1.02 7.94 11.17
CA VAL A 231 -0.13 9.10 10.96
C VAL A 231 -0.51 9.85 9.67
N LEU A 232 -0.90 9.12 8.62
CA LEU A 232 -1.29 9.70 7.33
C LEU A 232 -2.66 10.37 7.37
N THR A 233 -3.64 9.77 8.03
CA THR A 233 -5.07 10.18 7.99
C THR A 233 -5.50 11.02 9.18
N GLY A 234 -4.84 10.84 10.33
CA GLY A 234 -5.26 11.37 11.62
C GLY A 234 -6.37 10.59 12.31
N ASP A 235 -6.83 9.46 11.74
CA ASP A 235 -7.93 8.68 12.27
C ASP A 235 -7.46 7.72 13.38
N LYS A 236 -7.93 7.99 14.61
CA LYS A 236 -7.48 7.27 15.81
C LYS A 236 -7.99 5.84 15.86
N GLU A 237 -9.04 5.49 15.12
CA GLU A 237 -9.56 4.11 15.12
C GLU A 237 -8.49 3.13 14.65
N TYR A 238 -7.70 3.49 13.63
CA TYR A 238 -6.59 2.66 13.17
C TYR A 238 -5.48 2.50 14.22
N LEU A 239 -5.16 3.55 14.98
CA LEU A 239 -4.16 3.44 16.05
C LEU A 239 -4.67 2.59 17.23
N ASN A 240 -5.97 2.67 17.52
CA ASN A 240 -6.60 1.85 18.56
C ASN A 240 -6.62 0.37 18.16
N GLU A 241 -6.93 0.06 16.89
CA GLU A 241 -6.91 -1.31 16.38
C GLU A 241 -5.48 -1.89 16.36
N ALA A 242 -4.47 -1.05 16.10
CA ALA A 242 -3.06 -1.44 16.18
C ALA A 242 -2.56 -1.74 17.61
N LYS A 243 -3.29 -1.31 18.64
CA LYS A 243 -2.85 -1.26 20.04
C LYS A 243 -3.33 -2.47 20.84
#